data_AF-A0A9D2UXZ4-F1
#
_entry.id   AF-A0A9D2UXZ4-F1
#
_cell.length_a   1.000
_cell.length_b   1.000
_cell.length_c   1.000
_cell.angle_alpha   90.00
_cell.angle_beta   90.00
_cell.angle_gamma   90.00
#
_symmetry.space_group_name_H-M   'P 1'
#
loop_
_entity.id
_entity.type
_entity.pdbx_description
1 polymer ?
#
loop_
_entity_poly.entity_id
_entity_poly.type
_entity_poly.pdbx_seq_one_letter_code
_entity_poly.pdbx_strand_id
1 'polypeptide(L)' 'MESSIGATEGQERPTLAYALLTDLYQLTMAQGYWACDKLDEEACFHMFFRETPFKGGFAVACGTSQLAEMIDGF' A
#
# COMPACT_ATOMS: atom_id res chain seq x y z
N MET A 1 30.03 -20.21 -17.44
CA MET A 1 30.92 -19.05 -17.59
C MET A 1 30.02 -17.85 -17.86
N GLU A 2 29.07 -17.58 -16.97
CA GLU A 2 29.27 -16.73 -15.78
C GLU A 2 30.08 -15.48 -16.11
N SER A 3 29.36 -14.40 -16.40
CA SER A 3 29.83 -13.05 -16.14
C SER A 3 28.72 -12.32 -15.39
N SER A 4 28.73 -12.53 -14.08
CA SER A 4 28.35 -11.60 -13.03
C SER A 4 28.07 -10.16 -13.51
N ILE A 5 26.79 -9.82 -13.65
CA ILE A 5 26.33 -8.45 -13.45
C ILE A 5 25.94 -8.43 -11.97
N GLY A 6 26.82 -7.82 -11.17
CA GLY A 6 26.74 -7.82 -9.72
C GLY A 6 25.34 -7.41 -9.25
N ALA A 7 24.78 -8.24 -8.38
CA ALA A 7 23.78 -7.80 -7.43
C ALA A 7 24.36 -6.56 -6.74
N THR A 8 23.81 -5.39 -7.05
CA THR A 8 24.13 -4.18 -6.31
C THR A 8 23.86 -4.47 -4.84
N GLU A 9 24.93 -4.37 -4.08
CA GLU A 9 25.01 -4.51 -2.64
C GLU A 9 23.82 -3.87 -1.94
N GLY A 10 23.43 -4.48 -0.82
CA GLY A 10 22.30 -4.09 0.01
C GLY A 10 22.18 -2.58 0.17
N GLN A 11 21.32 -1.99 -0.64
CA GLN A 11 20.70 -0.73 -0.31
C GLN A 11 19.77 -1.08 0.85
N GLU A 12 20.19 -0.81 2.09
CA GLU A 12 19.24 -0.67 3.19
C GLU A 12 18.24 0.40 2.75
N ARG A 13 17.11 -0.06 2.20
CA ARG A 13 15.97 0.80 1.94
C ARG A 13 15.58 1.28 3.33
N PRO A 14 15.67 2.59 3.64
CA PRO A 14 15.28 3.05 4.95
C PRO A 14 13.90 2.48 5.21
N THR A 15 13.72 1.80 6.35
CA THR A 15 12.42 1.30 6.79
C THR A 15 11.58 2.55 7.05
N LEU A 16 10.98 3.08 5.99
CA LEU A 16 10.10 4.23 6.07
C LEU A 16 8.95 3.77 6.95
N ALA A 17 8.80 4.39 8.12
CA ALA A 17 7.73 4.08 9.06
C ALA A 17 6.39 4.52 8.46
N TYR A 18 5.80 3.69 7.60
CA TYR A 18 4.54 3.94 6.92
C TYR A 18 3.32 3.86 7.86
N ALA A 19 3.50 3.42 9.11
CA ALA A 19 2.43 3.29 10.10
C ALA A 19 1.64 4.58 10.36
N LEU A 20 2.25 5.75 10.19
CA LEU A 20 1.58 7.05 10.32
C LEU A 20 1.31 7.73 8.98
N LEU A 21 1.59 7.07 7.85
CA LEU A 21 1.23 7.55 6.50
C LEU A 21 -0.24 7.24 6.21
N THR A 22 -1.12 7.85 6.99
CA THR A 22 -2.57 7.70 6.88
C THR A 22 -3.24 9.01 7.29
N ASP A 23 -4.50 9.19 6.90
CA ASP A 23 -5.32 10.26 7.47
C ASP A 23 -5.66 9.97 8.95
N LEU A 24 -5.97 11.02 9.71
CA LEU A 24 -6.40 10.90 11.11
C LEU A 24 -7.71 10.11 11.25
N TYR A 25 -8.55 10.12 10.20
CA TYR A 25 -9.83 9.43 10.20
C TYR A 25 -9.65 7.91 10.32
N GLN A 26 -8.64 7.30 9.70
CA GLN A 26 -8.40 5.86 9.84
C GLN A 26 -8.06 5.48 11.29
N LEU A 27 -7.31 6.33 12.01
CA LEU A 27 -6.95 6.06 13.41
C LEU A 27 -8.16 6.17 14.34
N THR A 28 -8.99 7.20 14.15
CA THR A 28 -10.21 7.38 14.96
C THR A 28 -11.26 6.33 14.63
N MET A 29 -11.34 5.90 13.37
CA MET A 29 -12.16 4.75 12.95
C MET A 29 -11.69 3.47 13.62
N ALA A 30 -10.39 3.13 13.57
CA ALA A 30 -9.86 1.93 14.21
C ALA A 30 -10.17 1.89 15.71
N GLN A 31 -10.05 3.04 16.40
CA GLN A 31 -10.44 3.16 17.81
C GLN A 31 -11.94 2.91 18.03
N GLY A 32 -12.80 3.40 17.13
CA GLY A 32 -14.24 3.14 17.16
C GLY A 32 -14.57 1.65 16.96
N TYR A 33 -13.94 0.98 16.00
CA TYR A 33 -14.12 -0.47 15.78
C TYR A 33 -13.69 -1.29 17.00
N TRP A 34 -12.56 -0.93 17.62
CA TRP A 34 -12.12 -1.55 18.88
C TRP A 34 -13.14 -1.36 20.01
N ALA A 35 -13.63 -0.14 20.21
CA ALA A 35 -14.59 0.17 21.27
C ALA A 35 -15.97 -0.49 21.07
N CYS A 36 -16.32 -0.84 19.83
CA CYS A 36 -17.59 -1.48 19.49
C CYS A 36 -17.49 -3.01 19.34
N ASP A 37 -16.35 -3.63 19.65
CA ASP A 37 -16.11 -5.09 19.55
C ASP A 37 -16.28 -5.62 18.11
N LYS A 38 -15.80 -4.85 17.13
CA LYS A 38 -15.93 -5.12 15.69
C LYS A 38 -14.63 -5.55 15.02
N LEU A 39 -13.65 -6.00 15.79
CA LEU A 39 -12.30 -6.29 15.29
C LEU A 39 -12.26 -7.48 14.33
N ASP A 40 -13.14 -8.45 14.55
CA ASP A 40 -13.22 -9.68 13.76
C ASP A 40 -14.24 -9.57 12.61
N GLU A 41 -14.79 -8.38 12.35
CA GLU A 41 -15.70 -8.15 11.23
C GLU A 41 -14.94 -8.13 9.89
N GLU A 42 -15.31 -9.00 8.96
CA GLU A 42 -14.74 -9.02 7.62
C GLU A 42 -15.22 -7.81 6.79
N ALA A 43 -14.28 -7.12 6.15
CA ALA A 43 -14.55 -5.98 5.29
C ALA A 43 -13.91 -6.15 3.90
N CYS A 44 -14.56 -5.62 2.87
CA CYS A 44 -14.07 -5.62 1.48
C CYS A 44 -13.99 -4.18 0.96
N PHE A 45 -12.85 -3.82 0.36
CA PHE A 45 -12.60 -2.48 -0.18
C PHE A 45 -12.37 -2.53 -1.69
N HIS A 46 -12.93 -1.56 -2.40
CA HIS A 46 -12.78 -1.43 -3.85
C HIS A 46 -12.03 -0.14 -4.20
N MET A 47 -10.98 -0.27 -5.01
CA MET A 47 -10.24 0.85 -5.57
C MET A 47 -10.61 1.02 -7.05
N PHE A 48 -11.13 2.19 -7.40
CA PHE A 48 -11.44 2.56 -8.78
C PHE A 48 -11.33 4.08 -8.95
N PHE A 49 -11.14 4.55 -10.18
CA PHE A 49 -11.24 5.96 -10.53
C PHE A 49 -12.60 6.25 -11.16
N ARG A 50 -13.16 7.43 -10.90
CA ARG A 50 -14.49 7.83 -11.39
C ARG A 50 -14.47 8.31 -12.83
N GLU A 51 -13.38 8.99 -13.21
CA GLU A 51 -13.17 9.54 -14.54
C GLU A 51 -11.80 9.13 -15.06
N THR A 52 -11.72 8.85 -16.35
CA THR A 52 -10.47 8.53 -17.01
C THR A 52 -9.51 9.72 -16.96
N PRO A 53 -8.26 9.53 -16.54
CA PRO A 53 -7.28 10.60 -16.51
C PRO A 53 -7.04 11.15 -17.93
N PHE A 54 -6.75 12.45 -18.02
CA PHE A 54 -6.43 13.16 -19.28
C PHE A 54 -7.52 13.10 -20.37
N LYS A 55 -8.77 12.75 -20.03
CA LYS A 55 -9.86 12.48 -21.00
C LYS A 55 -9.49 11.38 -22.01
N GLY A 56 -8.60 10.45 -21.63
CA GLY A 56 -8.18 9.33 -22.45
C GLY A 56 -9.21 8.19 -22.48
N GLY A 57 -9.05 7.25 -23.41
CA GLY A 57 -9.95 6.09 -23.53
C GLY A 57 -9.63 4.92 -22.58
N PHE A 58 -8.47 4.93 -21.92
CA PHE A 58 -8.05 3.88 -20.99
C PHE A 58 -6.97 4.40 -20.02
N ALA A 59 -6.73 3.65 -18.95
CA ALA A 59 -5.63 3.87 -18.00
C ALA A 59 -4.87 2.56 -17.79
N VAL A 60 -3.57 2.66 -17.52
CA VAL A 60 -2.72 1.52 -17.19
C VAL A 60 -2.45 1.52 -15.70
N ALA A 61 -2.72 0.40 -15.02
CA ALA A 61 -2.41 0.24 -13.61
C ALA A 61 -0.92 -0.07 -13.44
N CYS A 62 -0.24 0.73 -12.60
CA CYS A 62 1.18 0.58 -12.26
C CYS A 62 1.34 0.83 -10.74
N GLY A 63 2.42 0.33 -10.14
CA GLY A 63 2.74 0.63 -8.74
C GLY A 63 2.24 -0.39 -7.71
N THR A 64 1.61 -1.48 -8.15
CA THR A 64 1.03 -2.50 -7.26
C THR A 64 2.07 -3.33 -6.53
N SER A 65 3.26 -3.54 -7.10
CA SER A 65 4.33 -4.28 -6.44
C SER A 65 4.87 -3.54 -5.21
N GLN A 66 5.00 -2.22 -5.28
CA GLN A 66 5.43 -1.39 -4.15
C GLN A 66 4.44 -1.45 -2.99
N LEU A 67 3.13 -1.57 -3.29
CA LEU A 67 2.11 -1.75 -2.27
C LEU A 67 2.27 -3.11 -1.56
N ALA A 68 2.53 -4.18 -2.29
CA ALA A 68 2.79 -5.50 -1.70
C ALA A 68 4.04 -5.46 -0.80
N GLU A 69 5.13 -4.87 -1.29
CA GLU A 69 6.37 -4.71 -0.51
C GLU A 69 6.17 -3.86 0.75
N MET A 70 5.30 -2.84 0.70
CA MET A 70 4.95 -2.02 1.86
C MET A 70 4.20 -2.84 2.93
N ILE A 71 3.28 -3.69 2.51
CA ILE A 71 2.49 -4.53 3.43
C ILE A 71 3.35 -5.64 4.05
N ASP A 72 4.23 -6.27 3.27
CA ASP A 72 5.13 -7.32 3.76
C ASP A 72 6.15 -6.80 4.80
N GLY A 73 6.45 -5.49 4.76
CA GLY A 73 7.35 -4.83 5.69
C GLY A 73 6.69 -4.24 6.94
N PHE A 74 5.37 -4.37 7.09
CA PHE A 74 4.58 -3.85 8.22
C PHE A 74 4.55 -4.83 9.39
#